data_AF-A0AAW0LBH4-F1
#
_entry.id   AF-A0AAW0LBH4-F1
#
_cell.length_a   1.000
_cell.length_b   1.000
_cell.length_c   1.000
_cell.angle_alpha   90.00
_cell.angle_beta   90.00
_cell.angle_gamma   90.00
#
_symmetry.space_group_name_H-M   'P 1'
#
loop_
_entity.id
_entity.type
_entity.pdbx_description
1 polymer ?
#
loop_
_entity_poly.entity_id
_entity_poly.type
_entity_poly.pdbx_seq_one_letter_code
_entity_poly.pdbx_strand_id
1 'polypeptide(L)'
;MQENSKYRSIENEINSPILTELQKYLTDEDYSTAVGFYILLRAVDRFAANYNSFPGQFDGGMDEDISRLKTTAVGLLSDLGCNGSTLTEDLINEICRFGASELHAVSAFIGGIASQEVIKIPPVDGAEICVDSFAKHVIYEAFW
;
A
#
# COMPACT_ATOMS: atom_id res chain seq x y z
N MET A 1 17.67 26.20 8.54
CA MET A 1 16.56 26.43 7.59
C MET A 1 15.52 25.37 7.90
N GLN A 2 14.40 25.71 8.52
CA GLN A 2 13.34 24.74 8.81
C GLN A 2 12.53 24.58 7.52
N GLU A 3 12.74 23.48 6.80
CA GLU A 3 11.91 23.14 5.65
C GLU A 3 10.55 22.71 6.22
N ASN A 4 9.54 23.56 6.07
CA ASN A 4 8.17 23.25 6.49
C ASN A 4 7.59 22.20 5.53
N SER A 5 7.85 20.92 5.81
CA SER A 5 7.20 19.82 5.09
C SER A 5 5.73 19.76 5.48
N LYS A 6 4.85 20.28 4.63
CA LYS A 6 3.40 20.15 4.79
C LYS A 6 2.95 18.87 4.09
N TYR A 7 2.68 17.84 4.88
CA TYR A 7 2.08 16.61 4.40
C TYR A 7 0.58 16.80 4.17
N ARG A 8 0.06 16.11 3.16
CA ARG A 8 -1.39 16.02 2.93
C ARG A 8 -1.99 15.00 3.89
N SER A 9 -3.22 15.24 4.35
CA SER A 9 -3.95 14.26 5.16
C SER A 9 -4.23 12.99 4.36
N ILE A 10 -4.10 11.83 5.00
CA ILE A 10 -4.37 10.50 4.41
C ILE A 10 -5.79 10.44 3.84
N GLU A 11 -6.77 11.03 4.54
CA GLU A 11 -8.16 11.07 4.08
C GLU A 11 -8.29 11.75 2.70
N ASN A 12 -7.51 12.81 2.47
CA ASN A 12 -7.55 13.56 1.22
C ASN A 12 -6.83 12.79 0.11
N GLU A 13 -5.75 12.08 0.44
CA GLU A 13 -5.05 11.21 -0.49
C GLU A 13 -5.92 10.05 -0.98
N ILE A 14 -6.62 9.38 -0.07
CA ILE A 14 -7.49 8.26 -0.40
C ILE A 14 -8.70 8.72 -1.22
N ASN A 15 -9.35 9.81 -0.80
CA ASN A 15 -10.58 10.29 -1.44
C ASN A 15 -10.34 11.08 -2.74
N SER A 16 -9.19 11.74 -2.88
CA SER A 16 -8.91 12.60 -4.03
C SER A 16 -7.41 12.62 -4.32
N PRO A 17 -6.82 11.55 -4.85
CA PRO A 17 -5.40 11.55 -5.18
C PRO A 17 -5.10 12.52 -6.31
N ILE A 18 -3.85 12.97 -6.41
CA ILE A 18 -3.41 13.90 -7.45
C ILE A 18 -3.32 13.14 -8.78
N LEU A 19 -4.41 13.18 -9.55
CA LEU A 19 -4.59 12.45 -10.80
C LEU A 19 -3.39 12.58 -11.74
N THR A 20 -2.91 13.80 -11.95
CA THR A 20 -1.83 14.11 -12.89
C THR A 20 -0.51 13.48 -12.47
N GLU A 21 -0.23 13.41 -11.17
CA GLU A 21 0.97 12.76 -10.64
C GLU A 21 0.86 11.25 -10.75
N LEU A 22 -0.29 10.67 -10.37
CA LEU A 22 -0.54 9.23 -10.52
C LEU A 22 -0.39 8.77 -11.97
N GLN A 23 -1.01 9.48 -12.92
CA GLN A 23 -0.89 9.15 -14.35
C GLN A 23 0.55 9.24 -14.84
N LYS A 24 1.29 10.28 -14.42
CA LYS A 24 2.71 10.44 -14.76
C LYS A 24 3.52 9.23 -14.26
N TYR A 25 3.39 8.88 -12.98
CA TYR A 25 4.16 7.79 -12.40
C TYR A 25 3.79 6.41 -12.94
N LEU A 26 2.53 6.20 -13.32
CA LEU A 26 2.10 4.96 -13.99
C LEU A 26 2.79 4.74 -15.33
N THR A 27 3.21 5.82 -16.01
CA THR A 27 3.95 5.76 -17.28
C THR A 27 5.47 5.87 -17.13
N ASP A 28 5.96 6.07 -15.91
CA ASP A 28 7.38 6.27 -15.61
C ASP A 28 8.06 4.92 -15.35
N GLU A 29 9.11 4.60 -16.09
CA GLU A 29 9.78 3.29 -15.97
C GLU A 29 10.35 3.04 -14.56
N ASP A 30 10.80 4.09 -13.87
CA ASP A 30 11.41 3.96 -12.54
C ASP A 30 10.36 3.82 -11.43
N TYR A 31 9.15 4.36 -11.63
CA TYR A 31 8.11 4.46 -10.58
C TYR A 31 6.85 3.64 -10.87
N SER A 32 6.64 3.16 -12.10
CA SER A 32 5.45 2.42 -12.53
C SER A 32 5.17 1.18 -11.67
N THR A 33 6.22 0.49 -11.24
CA THR A 33 6.11 -0.67 -10.35
C THR A 33 5.61 -0.26 -8.96
N ALA A 34 6.22 0.76 -8.35
CA ALA A 34 5.85 1.22 -7.01
C ALA A 34 4.42 1.77 -6.98
N VAL A 35 4.04 2.56 -7.98
CA VAL A 35 2.67 3.07 -8.12
C VAL A 35 1.70 1.95 -8.48
N GLY A 36 2.13 0.95 -9.24
CA GLY A 36 1.36 -0.26 -9.49
C GLY A 36 1.02 -0.99 -8.18
N PHE A 37 2.00 -1.19 -7.30
CA PHE A 37 1.76 -1.74 -5.96
C PHE A 37 0.83 -0.88 -5.11
N TYR A 38 0.97 0.45 -5.14
CA TYR A 38 0.04 1.34 -4.44
C TYR A 38 -1.41 1.14 -4.88
N ILE A 39 -1.67 1.08 -6.19
CA ILE A 39 -3.02 0.84 -6.72
C ILE A 39 -3.51 -0.57 -6.36
N LEU A 40 -2.65 -1.58 -6.46
CA LEU A 40 -3.02 -2.95 -6.13
C LEU A 40 -3.33 -3.15 -4.66
N LEU A 41 -2.57 -2.56 -3.74
CA LEU A 41 -2.85 -2.63 -2.30
C LEU A 41 -4.23 -2.03 -1.99
N ARG A 42 -4.57 -0.88 -2.61
CA ARG A 42 -5.92 -0.31 -2.49
C ARG A 42 -7.01 -1.19 -3.13
N ALA A 43 -6.68 -1.91 -4.21
CA ALA A 43 -7.59 -2.86 -4.83
C ALA A 43 -7.79 -4.10 -3.94
N VAL A 44 -6.76 -4.54 -3.22
CA VAL A 44 -6.83 -5.62 -2.23
C VAL A 44 -7.77 -5.24 -1.08
N ASP A 45 -7.71 -4.00 -0.57
CA ASP A 45 -8.64 -3.55 0.46
C ASP A 45 -10.10 -3.61 0.00
N ARG A 46 -10.37 -3.17 -1.24
CA ARG A 46 -11.70 -3.29 -1.85
C ARG A 46 -12.11 -4.74 -2.08
N PHE A 47 -11.16 -5.59 -2.49
CA PHE A 47 -11.39 -7.02 -2.67
C PHE A 47 -11.78 -7.65 -1.33
N ALA A 48 -11.05 -7.38 -0.26
CA ALA A 48 -11.35 -7.88 1.08
C ALA A 48 -12.73 -7.42 1.57
N ALA A 49 -13.08 -6.15 1.34
CA ALA A 49 -14.41 -5.64 1.67
C ALA A 49 -15.55 -6.30 0.88
N ASN A 50 -15.30 -6.69 -0.38
CA ASN A 50 -16.31 -7.28 -1.26
C ASN A 50 -16.46 -8.79 -1.06
N TYR A 51 -15.36 -9.50 -0.82
CA TYR A 51 -15.31 -10.97 -0.81
C TYR A 51 -15.05 -11.58 0.57
N ASN A 52 -14.77 -10.74 1.60
CA ASN A 52 -14.40 -11.18 2.96
C ASN A 52 -13.20 -12.15 2.97
N SER A 53 -12.28 -11.99 2.02
CA SER A 53 -11.09 -12.80 1.83
C SER A 53 -10.01 -11.95 1.18
N PHE A 54 -8.75 -12.30 1.36
CA PHE A 54 -7.66 -11.71 0.58
C PHE A 54 -7.36 -12.54 -0.67
N PRO A 55 -6.86 -11.92 -1.76
CA PRO A 55 -6.53 -12.64 -2.97
C PRO A 55 -5.39 -13.63 -2.72
N GLY A 56 -5.57 -14.88 -3.15
CA GLY A 56 -4.58 -15.94 -3.01
C GLY A 56 -4.41 -16.50 -1.59
N GLN A 57 -5.31 -16.15 -0.66
CA GLN A 57 -5.28 -16.63 0.72
C GLN A 57 -5.53 -18.14 0.83
N PHE A 58 -6.32 -18.71 -0.08
CA PHE A 58 -6.73 -20.12 -0.05
C PHE A 58 -6.16 -20.90 -1.23
N ASP A 59 -5.68 -22.11 -0.96
CA ASP A 59 -5.22 -23.04 -1.99
C ASP A 59 -6.41 -23.50 -2.86
N GLY A 60 -6.33 -23.24 -4.17
CA GLY A 60 -7.27 -23.79 -5.17
C GLY A 60 -8.21 -22.79 -5.86
N GLY A 61 -8.08 -21.48 -5.61
CA GLY A 61 -8.89 -20.42 -6.25
C GLY A 61 -8.09 -19.33 -6.98
N MET A 62 -6.79 -19.54 -7.19
CA MET A 62 -5.87 -18.46 -7.58
C MET A 62 -6.25 -17.78 -8.90
N ASP A 63 -6.65 -18.52 -9.93
CA ASP A 63 -7.07 -17.93 -11.22
C ASP A 63 -8.34 -17.08 -11.08
N GLU A 64 -9.26 -17.48 -10.20
CA GLU A 64 -10.47 -16.72 -9.92
C GLU A 64 -10.14 -15.43 -9.15
N ASP A 65 -9.28 -15.53 -8.14
CA ASP A 65 -8.80 -14.38 -7.37
C ASP A 65 -8.03 -13.39 -8.26
N ILE A 66 -7.17 -13.85 -9.17
CA ILE A 66 -6.48 -13.03 -10.17
C ILE A 66 -7.51 -12.25 -11.00
N SER A 67 -8.54 -12.92 -11.52
CA SER A 67 -9.57 -12.31 -12.34
C SER A 67 -10.39 -11.25 -11.56
N ARG A 68 -10.78 -11.58 -10.33
CA ARG A 68 -11.52 -10.68 -9.43
C ARG A 68 -10.68 -9.49 -8.99
N LEU A 69 -9.39 -9.69 -8.68
CA LEU A 69 -8.45 -8.62 -8.33
C LEU A 69 -8.23 -7.68 -9.52
N LYS A 70 -8.00 -8.24 -10.72
CA LYS A 70 -7.89 -7.46 -11.96
C LYS A 70 -9.12 -6.59 -12.20
N THR A 71 -10.31 -7.16 -12.04
CA THR A 71 -11.58 -6.43 -12.17
C THR A 71 -11.69 -5.30 -11.14
N THR A 72 -11.33 -5.57 -9.89
CA THR A 72 -11.35 -4.58 -8.80
C THR A 72 -10.36 -3.45 -9.03
N ALA A 73 -9.16 -3.77 -9.51
CA ALA A 73 -8.11 -2.79 -9.82
C ALA A 73 -8.48 -1.90 -11.01
N VAL A 74 -9.08 -2.47 -12.07
CA VAL A 74 -9.60 -1.68 -13.21
C VAL A 74 -10.74 -0.75 -12.76
N GLY A 75 -11.66 -1.24 -11.92
CA GLY A 75 -12.71 -0.41 -11.33
C GLY A 75 -12.14 0.75 -10.51
N LEU A 76 -11.13 0.47 -9.68
CA LEU A 76 -10.43 1.50 -8.91
C LEU A 76 -9.74 2.54 -9.81
N LEU A 77 -9.03 2.12 -10.85
CA LEU A 77 -8.40 3.05 -11.79
C LEU A 77 -9.43 3.95 -12.48
N SER A 78 -10.62 3.42 -12.80
CA SER A 78 -11.70 4.21 -13.38
C SER A 78 -12.26 5.23 -12.41
N ASP A 79 -12.51 4.85 -11.15
CA ASP A 79 -12.96 5.76 -10.08
C ASP A 79 -11.94 6.87 -9.82
N LEU A 80 -10.65 6.53 -9.90
CA LEU A 80 -9.56 7.47 -9.75
C LEU A 80 -9.31 8.31 -11.01
N GLY A 81 -10.08 8.14 -12.09
CA GLY A 81 -9.95 8.91 -13.33
C GLY A 81 -8.75 8.52 -14.21
N CYS A 82 -8.02 7.46 -13.87
CA CYS A 82 -6.91 6.88 -14.64
C CYS A 82 -7.42 5.94 -15.73
N ASN A 83 -8.43 6.37 -16.49
CA ASN A 83 -9.03 5.59 -17.56
C ASN A 83 -7.99 5.30 -18.66
N GLY A 84 -7.77 4.02 -18.97
CA GLY A 84 -6.80 3.58 -19.98
C GLY A 84 -5.40 3.25 -19.45
N SER A 85 -5.11 3.51 -18.18
CA SER A 85 -3.92 2.95 -17.52
C SER A 85 -4.13 1.47 -17.23
N THR A 86 -3.11 0.65 -17.51
CA THR A 86 -3.15 -0.79 -17.23
C THR A 86 -2.03 -1.15 -16.27
N LEU A 87 -2.35 -1.97 -15.27
CA LEU A 87 -1.35 -2.60 -14.43
C LEU A 87 -0.80 -3.83 -15.14
N THR A 88 0.48 -4.13 -14.95
CA THR A 88 1.09 -5.31 -15.54
C THR A 88 0.49 -6.57 -14.90
N GLU A 89 0.26 -7.60 -15.71
CA GLU A 89 -0.31 -8.86 -15.21
C GLU A 89 0.65 -9.53 -14.22
N ASP A 90 1.96 -9.36 -14.39
CA ASP A 90 2.97 -9.87 -13.45
C ASP A 90 2.74 -9.35 -12.03
N LEU A 91 2.42 -8.06 -11.85
CA LEU A 91 2.16 -7.49 -10.53
C LEU A 91 0.88 -8.03 -9.90
N ILE A 92 -0.17 -8.25 -10.70
CA ILE A 92 -1.43 -8.83 -10.23
C ILE A 92 -1.22 -10.28 -9.77
N ASN A 93 -0.51 -11.06 -10.58
CA ASN A 93 -0.14 -12.43 -10.26
C ASN A 93 0.70 -12.49 -8.99
N GLU A 94 1.65 -11.57 -8.83
CA GLU A 94 2.53 -11.52 -7.66
C GLU A 94 1.76 -11.20 -6.38
N ILE A 95 0.78 -10.28 -6.41
CA ILE A 95 -0.11 -10.01 -5.26
C ILE A 95 -0.90 -11.26 -4.86
N CYS A 96 -1.46 -11.98 -5.83
CA CYS A 96 -2.16 -13.23 -5.54
C CYS A 96 -1.19 -14.31 -5.04
N ARG A 97 0.05 -14.35 -5.55
CA ARG A 97 1.08 -15.29 -5.11
C ARG A 97 1.53 -15.03 -3.68
N PHE A 98 1.57 -13.76 -3.25
CA PHE A 98 1.83 -13.42 -1.85
C PHE A 98 0.76 -14.00 -0.93
N GLY A 99 -0.50 -14.08 -1.37
CA GLY A 99 -1.57 -14.76 -0.62
C GLY A 99 -1.81 -14.19 0.77
N ALA A 100 -1.68 -12.85 0.91
CA ALA A 100 -1.66 -12.15 2.20
C ALA A 100 -0.60 -12.65 3.20
N SER A 101 0.48 -13.24 2.71
CA SER A 101 1.58 -13.70 3.55
C SER A 101 2.42 -12.54 4.08
N GLU A 102 2.81 -12.69 5.32
CA GLU A 102 3.57 -11.73 6.10
C GLU A 102 5.02 -12.19 6.25
N LEU A 103 5.90 -11.73 5.35
CA LEU A 103 7.32 -12.10 5.40
C LEU A 103 8.04 -11.34 6.51
N HIS A 104 8.52 -12.07 7.52
CA HIS A 104 9.23 -11.50 8.68
C HIS A 104 10.37 -10.54 8.29
N ALA A 105 11.15 -10.87 7.25
CA ALA A 105 12.23 -10.02 6.77
C ALA A 105 11.73 -8.70 6.17
N VAL A 106 10.63 -8.72 5.42
CA VAL A 106 10.02 -7.53 4.81
C VAL A 106 9.44 -6.64 5.91
N SER A 107 8.73 -7.23 6.86
CA SER A 107 8.20 -6.54 8.05
C SER A 107 9.30 -5.82 8.85
N ALA A 108 10.37 -6.53 9.21
CA ALA A 108 11.48 -5.96 9.96
C ALA A 108 12.16 -4.80 9.21
N PHE A 109 12.31 -4.91 7.88
CA PHE A 109 12.87 -3.86 7.06
C PHE A 109 11.99 -2.60 7.03
N ILE A 110 10.69 -2.74 6.77
CA ILE A 110 9.75 -1.61 6.77
C ILE A 110 9.65 -0.98 8.17
N GLY A 111 9.61 -1.78 9.23
CA GLY A 111 9.61 -1.30 10.62
C GLY A 111 10.87 -0.50 10.98
N GLY A 112 12.04 -0.91 10.45
CA GLY A 112 13.29 -0.17 10.59
C GLY A 112 13.24 1.20 9.90
N ILE A 113 12.72 1.28 8.69
CA ILE A 113 12.54 2.55 7.95
C ILE A 113 11.55 3.46 8.70
N ALA A 114 10.39 2.93 9.09
CA ALA A 114 9.37 3.70 9.80
C ALA A 114 9.91 4.27 11.13
N SER A 115 10.68 3.48 11.88
CA SER A 115 11.32 3.93 13.12
C SER A 115 12.29 5.09 12.88
N GLN A 116 13.07 5.05 11.79
CA GLN A 116 13.97 6.14 11.41
C GLN A 116 13.23 7.42 11.06
N GLU A 117 12.08 7.34 10.41
CA GLU A 117 11.25 8.53 10.12
C GLU A 117 10.63 9.13 11.38
N VAL A 118 10.19 8.29 12.33
CA VAL A 118 9.61 8.75 13.61
C VAL A 118 10.63 9.56 14.44
N ILE A 119 11.90 9.16 14.45
CA ILE A 119 12.97 9.87 15.19
C ILE A 119 13.16 11.32 14.69
N LYS A 120 12.83 11.59 13.42
CA LYS A 120 12.96 12.93 12.81
C LYS A 120 11.85 13.89 13.24
N ILE A 121 10.76 13.38 13.82
CA ILE A 121 9.65 14.21 14.28
C ILE A 121 10.11 14.96 15.54
N PRO A 122 10.09 16.30 15.55
CA PRO A 122 10.48 17.06 16.73
C PRO A 122 9.50 16.75 17.88
N PRO A 123 10.00 16.58 19.11
CA PRO A 123 9.14 16.37 20.27
C PRO A 123 8.17 17.55 20.40
N VAL A 124 6.87 17.25 20.38
CA VAL A 124 5.84 18.17 20.86
C VAL A 124 5.74 17.94 22.37
N ASP A 125 5.85 19.00 23.16
CA ASP A 125 6.05 18.99 24.62
C ASP A 125 5.47 17.75 25.35
N GLY A 126 6.36 16.88 25.85
CA GLY A 126 6.04 15.80 26.78
C GLY A 126 6.11 14.36 26.26
N ALA A 127 6.40 14.11 24.99
CA ALA A 127 6.53 12.74 24.45
C ALA A 127 7.99 12.28 24.38
N GLU A 128 8.40 11.41 25.31
CA GLU A 128 9.60 10.60 25.15
C GLU A 128 9.31 9.52 24.10
N ILE A 129 9.88 9.64 22.90
CA ILE A 129 9.74 8.62 21.85
C ILE A 129 10.63 7.43 22.25
N CYS A 130 10.06 6.50 23.01
CA CYS A 130 10.72 5.23 23.28
C CYS A 130 10.63 4.35 22.03
N VAL A 131 11.71 4.29 21.25
CA VAL A 131 11.84 3.44 20.04
C VAL A 131 11.52 1.95 20.32
N ASP A 132 11.67 1.50 21.57
CA ASP A 132 11.29 0.16 22.01
C ASP A 132 9.77 -0.10 21.96
N SER A 133 8.93 0.94 22.08
CA SER A 133 7.48 0.78 22.02
C SER A 133 6.96 0.70 20.59
N PHE A 134 7.62 1.36 19.63
CA PHE A 134 7.22 1.34 18.22
C PHE A 134 7.54 -0.02 17.56
N ALA A 135 8.72 -0.59 17.85
CA ALA A 135 9.07 -1.93 17.41
C ALA A 135 8.11 -2.99 17.98
N LYS A 136 7.67 -2.84 19.23
CA LYS A 136 6.67 -3.74 19.81
C LYS A 136 5.30 -3.56 19.18
N HIS A 137 4.81 -2.33 18.95
CA HIS A 137 3.46 -2.12 18.42
C HIS A 137 3.36 -2.44 16.92
N VAL A 138 4.37 -2.09 16.11
CA VAL A 138 4.38 -2.39 14.66
C VAL A 138 4.59 -3.89 14.39
N ILE A 139 5.32 -4.60 15.24
CA ILE A 139 5.53 -6.05 15.06
C ILE A 139 4.42 -6.88 15.73
N TYR A 140 3.86 -6.44 16.87
CA TYR A 140 2.84 -7.24 17.58
C TYR A 140 1.38 -6.90 17.24
N GLU A 141 1.04 -5.66 16.86
CA GLU A 141 -0.37 -5.26 16.65
C GLU A 141 -0.70 -4.98 15.17
N ALA A 142 0.28 -4.89 14.27
CA ALA A 142 0.03 -4.80 12.83
C ALA A 142 -0.08 -6.17 12.13
N PHE A 143 0.08 -7.27 12.89
CA PHE A 143 0.12 -8.66 12.39
C PHE A 143 -1.04 -9.51 12.97
N TRP A 144 -2.17 -8.89 13.36
CA TRP A 144 -3.49 -9.52 13.55
C TRP A 144 -4.64 -8.50 13.52
#